data_AF-A0A656JKF3-F1
#
_entry.id   AF-A0A656JKF3-F1
#
_cell.length_a   1.000
_cell.length_b   1.000
_cell.length_c   1.000
_cell.angle_alpha   90.00
_cell.angle_beta   90.00
_cell.angle_gamma   90.00
#
_symmetry.space_group_name_H-M   'P 1'
#
loop_
_entity.id
_entity.type
_entity.pdbx_description
1 polymer ?
#
loop_
_entity_poly.entity_id
_entity_poly.type
_entity_poly.pdbx_seq_one_letter_code
_entity_poly.pdbx_strand_id
1 'polypeptide(L)'
;DLKPARNTRETVLLPIAGIKALQQPGVYLAVMRASGTYSYSQPATLFTLSDIGLSVHRYSNRLDVFTQALEGGKALGDVSVDVYDDNGKVVAQGKTDS
;
A
#
# COMPACT_ATOMS: atom_id res chain seq x y z
N ASP A 1 12.64 16.74 -12.73
CA ASP A 1 14.09 16.61 -12.84
C ASP A 1 14.67 16.53 -11.43
N LEU A 2 15.48 15.51 -11.13
CA LEU A 2 15.99 15.28 -9.77
C LEU A 2 17.35 16.00 -9.67
N LYS A 3 17.51 16.91 -8.70
CA LYS A 3 18.73 17.72 -8.53
C LYS A 3 19.49 17.36 -7.25
N PRO A 4 20.05 16.14 -7.12
CA PRO A 4 20.79 15.73 -5.93
C PRO A 4 22.15 16.46 -5.83
N ALA A 5 22.69 16.60 -4.62
CA ALA A 5 24.04 17.13 -4.43
C ALA A 5 25.10 16.20 -5.05
N ARG A 6 26.17 16.81 -5.57
CA ARG A 6 27.25 16.06 -6.24
C ARG A 6 27.90 15.08 -5.27
N ASN A 7 28.07 13.83 -5.71
CA ASN A 7 28.70 12.72 -4.98
C ASN A 7 28.04 12.34 -3.65
N THR A 8 26.76 12.70 -3.45
CA THR A 8 26.01 12.37 -2.24
C THR A 8 24.82 11.49 -2.58
N ARG A 9 24.62 10.41 -1.81
CA ARG A 9 23.40 9.60 -1.92
C ARG A 9 22.28 10.31 -1.17
N GLU A 10 21.21 10.65 -1.88
CA GLU A 10 20.04 11.29 -1.32
C GLU A 10 18.78 10.45 -1.57
N THR A 11 17.87 10.43 -0.59
CA THR A 11 16.52 9.92 -0.78
C THR A 11 15.65 11.06 -1.29
N VAL A 12 15.20 10.98 -2.54
CA VAL A 12 14.33 12.00 -3.14
C VAL A 12 12.89 11.49 -3.20
N LEU A 13 11.93 12.34 -2.84
CA LEU A 13 10.50 12.04 -2.92
C LEU A 13 9.95 12.45 -4.29
N LEU A 14 9.29 11.51 -4.97
CA LEU A 14 8.63 11.79 -6.25
C LEU A 14 7.26 12.44 -5.99
N PRO A 15 6.95 13.61 -6.60
CA PRO A 15 5.68 14.27 -6.40
C PRO A 15 4.56 13.54 -7.15
N ILE A 16 3.73 12.79 -6.42
CA ILE A 16 2.60 12.04 -6.97
C ILE A 16 1.24 12.75 -6.81
N ALA A 17 1.16 13.76 -5.93
CA ALA A 17 -0.10 14.42 -5.56
C ALA A 17 -0.83 15.11 -6.74
N GLY A 18 -0.08 15.59 -7.74
CA GLY A 18 -0.64 16.25 -8.92
C GLY A 18 -1.18 15.29 -9.99
N ILE A 19 -0.99 13.97 -9.82
CA ILE A 19 -1.37 12.98 -10.83
C ILE A 19 -2.80 12.53 -10.54
N LYS A 20 -3.78 13.07 -11.29
CA LYS A 20 -5.22 12.77 -11.10
C LYS A 20 -5.54 11.27 -11.07
N ALA A 21 -4.87 10.47 -11.90
CA ALA A 21 -5.08 9.02 -11.94
C ALA A 21 -4.68 8.32 -10.63
N LEU A 22 -3.72 8.88 -9.88
CA LEU A 22 -3.28 8.35 -8.59
C LEU A 22 -4.10 8.88 -7.41
N GLN A 23 -5.17 9.65 -7.65
CA GLN A 23 -6.05 10.13 -6.56
C GLN A 23 -7.16 9.13 -6.21
N GLN A 24 -7.36 8.10 -7.04
CA GLN A 24 -8.37 7.07 -6.78
C GLN A 24 -7.79 6.00 -5.84
N PRO A 25 -8.59 5.46 -4.90
CA PRO A 25 -8.17 4.31 -4.11
C PRO A 25 -7.84 3.11 -5.01
N GLY A 26 -6.75 2.40 -4.72
CA GLY A 26 -6.30 1.28 -5.53
C GLY A 26 -4.86 0.83 -5.26
N VAL A 27 -4.48 -0.27 -5.89
CA VAL A 27 -3.12 -0.82 -5.90
C VAL A 27 -2.40 -0.35 -7.16
N TYR A 28 -1.20 0.21 -7.00
CA TYR A 28 -0.42 0.81 -8.08
C TYR A 28 0.99 0.23 -8.13
N LEU A 29 1.51 0.08 -9.35
CA LEU A 29 2.87 -0.36 -9.62
C LEU A 29 3.64 0.77 -10.32
N ALA A 30 4.71 1.27 -9.68
CA ALA A 30 5.62 2.21 -10.32
C ALA A 30 6.82 1.46 -10.89
N VAL A 31 7.05 1.62 -12.20
CA VAL A 31 8.19 1.04 -12.92
C VAL A 31 9.07 2.17 -13.47
N MET A 32 10.34 2.20 -13.08
CA MET A 32 11.31 3.14 -13.60
C MET A 32 11.93 2.59 -14.89
N ARG A 33 11.99 3.43 -15.93
CA ARG A 33 12.72 3.10 -17.15
C ARG A 33 14.22 3.17 -16.85
N ALA A 34 14.92 2.06 -17.05
CA ALA A 34 16.37 2.06 -17.09
C ALA A 34 16.83 2.81 -18.36
N SER A 35 17.22 4.07 -18.22
CA SER A 35 17.81 4.85 -19.30
C SER A 35 19.31 5.01 -19.04
N GLY A 36 20.15 4.50 -19.93
CA GLY A 36 21.62 4.58 -19.81
C GLY A 36 22.26 3.47 -18.95
N THR A 37 23.49 3.71 -18.47
CA THR A 37 24.32 2.78 -17.67
C THR A 37 24.09 2.90 -16.17
N TYR A 38 22.90 3.32 -15.75
CA TYR A 38 22.57 3.40 -14.33
C TYR A 38 22.17 2.02 -13.83
N SER A 39 22.98 1.46 -12.92
CA SER A 39 22.69 0.22 -12.21
C SER A 39 21.57 0.47 -11.19
N TYR A 40 20.32 0.25 -11.59
CA TYR A 40 19.16 0.31 -10.70
C TYR A 40 19.07 -0.98 -9.88
N SER A 41 19.05 -0.85 -8.56
CA SER A 41 18.87 -2.00 -7.65
C SER A 41 17.41 -2.47 -7.60
N GLN A 42 16.44 -1.57 -7.79
CA GLN A 42 15.01 -1.89 -7.75
C GLN A 42 14.22 -1.07 -8.78
N PRO A 43 13.97 -1.58 -10.00
CA PRO A 43 13.28 -0.83 -11.06
C PRO A 43 11.76 -0.79 -10.89
N ALA A 44 11.17 -1.55 -9.95
CA ALA A 44 9.73 -1.58 -9.71
C ALA A 44 9.39 -1.53 -8.21
N THR A 45 8.33 -0.80 -7.86
CA THR A 45 7.78 -0.73 -6.50
C THR A 45 6.25 -0.77 -6.52
N LEU A 46 5.66 -1.55 -5.60
CA LEU A 46 4.21 -1.64 -5.39
C LEU A 46 3.80 -0.71 -4.24
N PHE A 47 2.69 0.01 -4.39
CA PHE A 47 2.11 0.83 -3.33
C PHE A 47 0.59 0.86 -3.43
N THR A 48 -0.10 1.05 -2.30
CA THR A 48 -1.56 1.07 -2.22
C THR A 48 -2.03 2.42 -1.70
N LEU A 49 -3.03 3.01 -2.36
CA LEU A 49 -3.77 4.14 -1.83
C LEU A 49 -5.13 3.67 -1.32
N SER A 50 -5.36 3.87 -0.04
CA SER A 50 -6.58 3.48 0.67
C SER A 50 -6.80 4.46 1.81
N ASP A 51 -8.04 4.72 2.17
CA ASP A 51 -8.45 5.40 3.40
C ASP A 51 -8.67 4.41 4.56
N ILE A 52 -8.68 3.10 4.28
CA ILE A 52 -8.82 2.01 5.24
C ILE A 52 -7.43 1.52 5.66
N GLY A 53 -7.15 1.61 6.96
CA GLY A 53 -6.09 0.88 7.65
C GLY A 53 -6.62 -0.44 8.20
N LEU A 54 -5.87 -1.52 7.98
CA LEU A 54 -6.20 -2.86 8.45
C LEU A 54 -5.14 -3.32 9.45
N SER A 55 -5.56 -3.78 10.62
CA SER A 55 -4.68 -4.45 11.58
C SER A 55 -5.25 -5.81 11.95
N VAL A 56 -4.37 -6.81 12.02
CA VAL A 56 -4.74 -8.21 12.20
C VAL A 56 -3.91 -8.81 13.32
N HIS A 57 -4.58 -9.45 14.27
CA HIS A 57 -3.94 -10.17 15.36
C HIS A 57 -4.29 -11.65 15.27
N ARG A 58 -3.28 -12.50 15.14
CA ARG A 58 -3.45 -13.95 15.04
C ARG A 58 -3.16 -14.62 16.37
N TYR A 59 -4.10 -15.44 16.82
CA TYR A 59 -3.96 -16.34 17.97
C TYR A 59 -3.98 -17.80 17.49
N SER A 60 -3.73 -18.75 18.39
CA SER A 60 -3.64 -20.18 18.05
C SER A 60 -4.91 -20.75 17.40
N ASN A 61 -6.08 -20.19 17.70
CA ASN A 61 -7.38 -20.68 17.24
C ASN A 61 -8.31 -19.60 16.65
N ARG A 62 -7.85 -18.34 16.56
CA ARG A 62 -8.67 -17.22 16.05
C ARG A 62 -7.83 -16.12 15.43
N LEU A 63 -8.48 -15.27 14.66
CA LEU A 63 -7.89 -14.11 14.01
C LEU A 63 -8.81 -12.92 14.27
N ASP A 64 -8.29 -11.90 14.94
CA ASP A 64 -9.02 -10.68 15.28
C ASP A 64 -8.62 -9.59 14.25
N VAL A 65 -9.61 -9.04 13.55
CA VAL A 65 -9.41 -8.02 12.50
C VAL A 65 -10.00 -6.69 12.96
N PHE A 66 -9.22 -5.61 12.82
CA PHE A 66 -9.69 -4.25 13.09
C PHE A 66 -9.45 -3.36 11.87
N THR A 67 -10.50 -2.66 11.46
CA THR A 67 -10.46 -1.66 10.40
C THR A 67 -10.59 -0.26 10.98
N GLN A 68 -9.71 0.63 10.54
CA GLN A 68 -9.63 2.00 11.04
C GLN A 68 -9.45 2.97 9.88
N ALA A 69 -9.98 4.19 10.01
CA ALA A 69 -9.71 5.25 9.07
C ALA A 69 -8.25 5.68 9.22
N LEU A 70 -7.50 5.74 8.11
CA LEU A 70 -6.15 6.30 8.13
C LEU A 70 -6.17 7.77 8.55
N GLU A 71 -7.25 8.48 8.22
CA GLU A 71 -7.51 9.80 8.74
C GLU A 71 -8.16 9.70 10.14
N GLY A 72 -7.42 10.14 11.16
CA GLY A 72 -7.95 10.26 12.53
C GLY A 72 -8.07 8.96 13.32
N GLY A 73 -7.79 7.78 12.75
CA GLY A 73 -7.70 6.51 13.48
C GLY A 73 -9.03 5.98 14.02
N LYS A 74 -10.17 6.50 13.52
CA LYS A 74 -11.50 6.08 13.97
C LYS A 74 -11.79 4.65 13.50
N ALA A 75 -12.39 3.83 14.36
CA ALA A 75 -12.88 2.51 13.96
C ALA A 75 -13.88 2.63 12.80
N LEU A 76 -13.71 1.79 11.79
CA LEU A 76 -14.59 1.71 10.62
C LEU A 76 -15.39 0.42 10.70
N GLY A 77 -16.69 0.53 10.92
CA GLY A 77 -17.61 -0.59 10.79
C GLY A 77 -18.03 -0.85 9.36
N ASP A 78 -18.69 -1.98 9.14
CA ASP A 78 -19.27 -2.38 7.85
C ASP A 78 -18.25 -2.58 6.71
N VAL A 79 -16.96 -2.71 7.02
CA VAL A 79 -15.93 -3.02 6.02
C VAL A 79 -15.94 -4.51 5.74
N SER A 80 -16.06 -4.88 4.47
CA SER A 80 -15.96 -6.28 4.03
C SER A 80 -14.49 -6.70 3.95
N VAL A 81 -14.16 -7.82 4.59
CA VAL A 81 -12.80 -8.34 4.66
C VAL A 81 -12.79 -9.78 4.15
N ASP A 82 -11.93 -10.03 3.16
CA ASP A 82 -11.69 -11.34 2.59
C ASP A 82 -10.28 -11.81 2.97
N VAL A 83 -10.16 -13.07 3.38
CA VAL A 83 -8.88 -13.73 3.64
C VAL A 83 -8.58 -14.65 2.46
N TYR A 84 -7.42 -14.46 1.85
CA TYR A 84 -6.94 -15.23 0.71
C TYR A 84 -5.83 -16.20 1.13
N ASP A 85 -5.77 -17.36 0.48
CA ASP A 85 -4.60 -18.25 0.54
C ASP A 85 -3.51 -17.84 -0.47
N ASP A 86 -2.40 -18.57 -0.48
CA ASP A 86 -1.26 -18.33 -1.37
C ASP A 86 -1.60 -18.47 -2.88
N ASN A 87 -2.72 -19.13 -3.21
CA ASN A 87 -3.21 -19.28 -4.58
C ASN A 87 -4.22 -18.17 -4.96
N GLY A 88 -4.49 -17.23 -4.06
CA GLY A 88 -5.50 -16.19 -4.26
C GLY A 88 -6.94 -16.69 -4.13
N LYS A 89 -7.16 -17.85 -3.50
CA LYS A 89 -8.50 -18.34 -3.20
C LYS A 89 -8.97 -17.77 -1.87
N VAL A 90 -10.23 -17.32 -1.84
CA VAL A 90 -10.87 -16.88 -0.59
C VAL A 90 -11.10 -18.08 0.33
N VAL A 91 -10.55 -18.01 1.55
CA VAL A 91 -10.67 -19.04 2.59
C VAL A 91 -11.55 -18.61 3.76
N ALA A 92 -11.76 -17.31 3.96
CA ALA A 92 -12.69 -16.77 4.93
C ALA A 92 -13.16 -15.38 4.50
N GLN A 93 -14.36 -14.99 4.90
CA GLN A 93 -14.91 -13.65 4.68
C GLN A 93 -15.63 -13.19 5.94
N GLY A 94 -15.62 -11.88 6.18
CA GLY A 94 -16.31 -11.28 7.31
C GLY A 94 -16.58 -9.81 7.07
N LYS A 95 -17.38 -9.21 7.96
CA LYS A 95 -17.66 -7.79 7.98
C LYS A 95 -17.30 -7.24 9.36
N THR A 96 -16.63 -6.10 9.42
CA THR A 96 -16.28 -5.48 10.70
C THR A 96 -17.50 -4.90 11.39
N ASP A 97 -17.52 -4.98 12.72
CA ASP A 97 -18.54 -4.37 13.56
C ASP A 97 -18.29 -2.87 13.76
N SER A 98 -19.30 -2.17 14.25
CA SER A 98 -19.34 -0.72 14.43
C SER A 98 -18.78 -0.24 15.76
#